data_AF-A0AAE9DP13-F1
#
_entry.id   AF-A0AAE9DP13-F1
#
_cell.length_a   1.000
_cell.length_b   1.000
_cell.length_c   1.000
_cell.angle_alpha   90.00
_cell.angle_beta   90.00
_cell.angle_gamma   90.00
#
_symmetry.space_group_name_H-M   'P 1'
#
loop_
_entity.id
_entity.type
_entity.pdbx_description
1 polymer ?
#
loop_
_entity_poly.entity_id
_entity_poly.type
_entity_poly.pdbx_seq_one_letter_code
_entity_poly.pdbx_strand_id
1 'polypeptide(L)'
;MLFFLEIGASFKNIHAKYCEESRKLKINDYEICNFKSMKSLKDGCMYIYGNVLMDSGDEKYVFKLKSLDGIFGTLTIKNTKLENLNFLDWLRYIASLEDDYVIEILSNENLVNANLPSLENIITKGSRTVVVNNNPLLESDDCMLFPLSYQANVAFLGDNCGPQKFSPSHHNYLLVFCWFLVIKTFWIPSTYYSVLITRILSALQDCFRQLSTWLSLLLALVRLLIVKNPLNQNLAFLSTRGFAIITILIIFSLSLIISFSNFILYNVPYNWQVASSDFADDHRNTVIPAFLFSDGLLKMIPAIILPVLSYLLIKCMKEAAKSRKSLGKNHKDSEISKSIKMVTLMTVCLMIAEGPIGIVHAIVTFYYDYAFIADTRDRLDQILMDLIVLNAIVSCIICLSVNSQYRDVARKTFCGRCRKKNNEIGIARSRGISVSSVPRVTASNAAIA
;
A
#
# COMPACT_ATOMS: atom_id res chain seq x y z
N MET A 1 -29.51 12.27 -22.06
CA MET A 1 -28.50 11.20 -21.91
C MET A 1 -27.15 11.66 -22.43
N LEU A 2 -27.04 12.08 -23.70
CA LEU A 2 -25.76 12.55 -24.27
C LEU A 2 -25.01 13.58 -23.41
N PHE A 3 -25.69 14.60 -22.91
CA PHE A 3 -25.09 15.58 -21.99
C PHE A 3 -24.36 14.92 -20.81
N PHE A 4 -24.94 13.87 -20.21
CA PHE A 4 -24.31 13.15 -19.11
C PHE A 4 -23.08 12.35 -19.56
N LEU A 5 -23.10 11.83 -20.79
CA LEU A 5 -21.95 11.15 -21.38
C LEU A 5 -20.78 12.13 -21.61
N GLU A 6 -21.07 13.30 -22.17
CA GLU A 6 -20.09 14.35 -22.50
C GLU A 6 -19.43 14.99 -21.27
N ILE A 7 -20.19 15.22 -20.19
CA ILE A 7 -19.61 15.76 -18.94
C ILE A 7 -18.92 14.69 -18.08
N GLY A 8 -18.89 13.44 -18.53
CA GLY A 8 -18.30 12.34 -17.78
C GLY A 8 -19.09 11.93 -16.54
N ALA A 9 -20.41 12.14 -16.51
CA ALA A 9 -21.25 11.74 -15.39
C ALA A 9 -21.38 10.21 -15.32
N SER A 10 -21.30 9.66 -14.11
CA SER A 10 -21.36 8.23 -13.83
C SER A 10 -22.44 7.96 -12.80
N PHE A 11 -23.32 7.00 -13.07
CA PHE A 11 -24.45 6.65 -12.20
C PHE A 11 -24.22 5.28 -11.57
N LYS A 12 -24.45 5.16 -10.25
CA LYS A 12 -24.42 3.87 -9.53
C LYS A 12 -25.68 3.04 -9.80
N ASN A 13 -26.83 3.70 -9.89
CA ASN A 13 -28.11 3.06 -10.19
C ASN A 13 -29.03 4.13 -10.80
N ILE A 14 -29.36 4.01 -12.09
CA ILE A 14 -30.19 4.99 -12.81
C ILE A 14 -31.51 4.35 -13.23
N HIS A 15 -32.58 4.71 -12.50
CA HIS A 15 -33.93 4.29 -12.80
C HIS A 15 -34.55 5.24 -13.84
N ALA A 16 -34.18 5.07 -15.10
CA ALA A 16 -34.68 5.88 -16.21
C ALA A 16 -35.11 5.01 -17.39
N LYS A 17 -35.96 5.57 -18.26
CA LYS A 17 -36.32 5.01 -19.57
C LYS A 17 -36.18 6.08 -20.62
N TYR A 18 -35.78 5.70 -21.82
CA TYR A 18 -35.80 6.61 -22.97
C TYR A 18 -37.24 6.93 -23.38
N CYS A 19 -37.54 8.21 -23.61
CA CYS A 19 -38.83 8.62 -24.13
C CYS A 19 -38.97 8.18 -25.60
N GLU A 20 -40.18 7.80 -26.04
CA GLU A 20 -40.40 7.39 -27.44
C GLU A 20 -40.11 8.52 -28.43
N GLU A 21 -40.38 9.76 -28.03
CA GLU A 21 -40.08 10.97 -28.81
C GLU A 21 -38.59 11.18 -29.02
N SER A 22 -37.74 10.65 -28.12
CA SER A 22 -36.28 10.76 -28.23
C SER A 22 -35.74 10.10 -29.50
N ARG A 23 -36.48 9.15 -30.09
CA ARG A 23 -36.12 8.45 -31.34
C ARG A 23 -36.19 9.33 -32.58
N LYS A 24 -36.84 10.50 -32.49
CA LYS A 24 -37.01 11.47 -33.58
C LYS A 24 -36.17 12.73 -33.39
N LEU A 25 -35.42 12.83 -32.28
CA LEU A 25 -34.59 13.98 -31.98
C LEU A 25 -33.33 14.00 -32.85
N LYS A 26 -32.80 15.21 -33.03
CA LYS A 26 -31.48 15.44 -33.63
C LYS A 26 -30.48 15.82 -32.55
N ILE A 27 -29.26 15.29 -32.68
CA ILE A 27 -28.11 15.64 -31.84
C ILE A 27 -27.15 16.41 -32.76
N ASN A 28 -26.88 17.69 -32.46
CA ASN A 28 -25.99 18.53 -33.27
C ASN A 28 -26.34 18.48 -34.78
N ASP A 29 -27.63 18.56 -35.11
CA ASP A 29 -28.22 18.41 -36.45
C ASP A 29 -28.18 17.02 -37.10
N TYR A 30 -27.60 16.02 -36.43
CA TYR A 30 -27.59 14.63 -36.88
C TYR A 30 -28.82 13.86 -36.37
N GLU A 31 -29.46 13.11 -37.27
CA GLU A 31 -30.57 12.22 -36.94
C GLU A 31 -30.07 10.98 -36.20
N ILE A 32 -30.82 10.54 -35.18
CA ILE A 32 -30.54 9.30 -34.46
C ILE A 32 -31.07 8.12 -35.29
N CYS A 33 -30.18 7.20 -35.64
CA CYS A 33 -30.52 6.01 -36.41
C CYS A 33 -31.16 4.95 -35.51
N ASN A 34 -32.41 4.60 -35.79
CA ASN A 34 -33.10 3.52 -35.07
C ASN A 34 -32.61 2.17 -35.59
N PHE A 35 -31.94 1.39 -34.73
CA PHE A 35 -31.42 0.09 -35.09
C PHE A 35 -32.54 -0.94 -35.24
N LYS A 36 -32.45 -1.74 -36.31
CA LYS A 36 -33.32 -2.90 -36.56
C LYS A 36 -32.49 -4.11 -36.99
N SER A 37 -31.59 -3.89 -37.95
CA SER A 37 -30.59 -4.85 -38.44
C SER A 37 -29.47 -4.10 -39.16
N MET A 38 -28.29 -4.71 -39.27
CA MET A 38 -27.14 -4.16 -40.00
C MET A 38 -27.44 -3.90 -41.49
N LYS A 39 -28.23 -4.78 -42.11
CA LYS A 39 -28.67 -4.62 -43.50
C LYS A 39 -29.51 -3.36 -43.70
N SER A 40 -30.46 -3.09 -42.81
CA SER A 40 -31.37 -1.94 -42.90
C SER A 40 -30.78 -0.63 -42.38
N LEU A 41 -29.67 -0.69 -41.63
CA LEU A 41 -29.03 0.49 -41.07
C LEU A 41 -28.57 1.42 -42.21
N LYS A 42 -28.78 2.73 -42.03
CA LYS A 42 -28.30 3.76 -42.97
C LYS A 42 -26.79 3.89 -42.85
N ASP A 43 -26.13 4.26 -43.94
CA ASP A 43 -24.69 4.53 -43.94
C ASP A 43 -24.38 5.87 -43.24
N GLY A 44 -23.23 5.95 -42.56
CA GLY A 44 -22.74 7.17 -41.90
C GLY A 44 -23.52 7.62 -40.65
N CYS A 45 -24.18 6.70 -39.94
CA CYS A 45 -24.90 7.02 -38.71
C CYS A 45 -23.94 7.40 -37.56
N MET A 46 -24.05 8.61 -37.03
CA MET A 46 -23.27 9.05 -35.86
C MET A 46 -23.85 8.58 -34.53
N TYR A 47 -25.16 8.54 -34.39
CA TYR A 47 -25.82 8.07 -33.16
C TYR A 47 -26.83 6.99 -33.48
N ILE A 48 -26.78 5.90 -32.70
CA ILE A 48 -27.71 4.78 -32.84
C ILE A 48 -28.58 4.68 -31.59
N TYR A 49 -29.88 4.46 -31.80
CA TYR A 49 -30.81 4.07 -30.74
C TYR A 49 -31.26 2.62 -30.94
N GLY A 50 -31.14 1.81 -29.89
CA GLY A 50 -31.44 0.38 -29.89
C GLY A 50 -30.19 -0.50 -29.74
N ASN A 51 -30.43 -1.77 -29.46
CA ASN A 51 -29.38 -2.76 -29.20
C ASN A 51 -28.75 -3.22 -30.51
N VAL A 52 -27.48 -2.91 -30.70
CA VAL A 52 -26.72 -3.22 -31.91
C VAL A 52 -26.28 -4.68 -31.85
N LEU A 53 -26.83 -5.49 -32.75
CA LEU A 53 -26.49 -6.90 -32.89
C LEU A 53 -25.79 -7.14 -34.23
N MET A 54 -24.59 -7.72 -34.17
CA MET A 54 -23.84 -8.25 -35.31
C MET A 54 -23.70 -9.76 -35.14
N ASP A 55 -24.30 -10.50 -36.07
CA ASP A 55 -24.24 -11.97 -36.12
C ASP A 55 -23.66 -12.44 -37.47
N SER A 56 -23.56 -13.75 -37.66
CA SER A 56 -23.05 -14.34 -38.90
C SER A 56 -23.77 -13.82 -40.14
N GLY A 57 -23.01 -13.30 -41.11
CA GLY A 57 -23.52 -12.75 -42.37
C GLY A 57 -23.66 -11.22 -42.41
N ASP A 58 -23.51 -10.55 -41.27
CA ASP A 58 -23.54 -9.08 -41.17
C ASP A 58 -22.18 -8.40 -41.39
N GLU A 59 -21.10 -9.17 -41.54
CA GLU A 59 -19.73 -8.66 -41.66
C GLU A 59 -19.58 -7.69 -42.84
N LYS A 60 -20.33 -7.89 -43.91
CA LYS A 60 -20.32 -7.01 -45.09
C LYS A 60 -20.95 -5.64 -44.85
N TYR A 61 -21.63 -5.41 -43.73
CA TYR A 61 -22.32 -4.16 -43.42
C TYR A 61 -21.63 -3.35 -42.31
N VAL A 62 -20.55 -3.87 -41.70
CA VAL A 62 -19.87 -3.21 -40.57
C VAL A 62 -19.29 -1.84 -40.92
N PHE A 63 -19.00 -1.59 -42.20
CA PHE A 63 -18.51 -0.30 -42.70
C PHE A 63 -19.47 0.86 -42.39
N LYS A 64 -20.77 0.59 -42.23
CA LYS A 64 -21.79 1.60 -41.90
C LYS A 64 -21.62 2.21 -40.50
N LEU A 65 -20.86 1.54 -39.62
CA LEU A 65 -20.57 1.99 -38.26
C LEU A 65 -19.31 2.85 -38.16
N LYS A 66 -18.61 3.10 -39.28
CA LYS A 66 -17.31 3.80 -39.28
C LYS A 66 -17.35 5.22 -38.67
N SER A 67 -18.49 5.89 -38.78
CA SER A 67 -18.71 7.25 -38.24
C SER A 67 -19.48 7.24 -36.92
N LEU A 68 -19.67 6.07 -36.30
CA LEU A 68 -20.46 5.91 -35.09
C LEU A 68 -19.75 6.54 -33.90
N ASP A 69 -20.44 7.45 -33.23
CA ASP A 69 -19.96 8.19 -32.07
C ASP A 69 -20.61 7.70 -30.76
N GLY A 70 -21.90 7.33 -30.81
CA GLY A 70 -22.62 6.91 -29.62
C GLY A 70 -23.74 5.89 -29.86
N ILE A 71 -23.89 4.97 -28.92
CA ILE A 71 -24.95 3.96 -28.87
C ILE A 71 -25.84 4.19 -27.64
N PHE A 72 -27.14 4.39 -27.87
CA PHE A 72 -28.17 4.38 -26.83
C PHE A 72 -28.84 3.00 -26.79
N GLY A 73 -28.13 2.03 -26.22
CA GLY A 73 -28.47 0.60 -26.21
C GLY A 73 -27.23 -0.24 -25.83
N THR A 74 -27.26 -1.52 -26.16
CA THR A 74 -26.13 -2.46 -25.99
C THR A 74 -25.41 -2.74 -27.31
N LEU A 75 -24.21 -3.32 -27.23
CA LEU A 75 -23.42 -3.79 -28.37
C LEU A 75 -23.11 -5.29 -28.26
N THR A 76 -23.65 -6.10 -29.16
CA THR A 76 -23.44 -7.56 -29.18
C THR A 76 -22.81 -7.98 -30.52
N ILE A 77 -21.67 -8.66 -30.46
CA ILE A 77 -20.93 -9.20 -31.60
C ILE A 77 -20.74 -10.70 -31.38
N LYS A 78 -21.39 -11.53 -32.18
CA LYS A 78 -21.32 -12.98 -32.01
C LYS A 78 -21.24 -13.77 -33.30
N ASN A 79 -20.58 -14.91 -33.27
CA ASN A 79 -20.48 -15.87 -34.39
C ASN A 79 -20.02 -15.23 -35.73
N THR A 80 -19.20 -14.18 -35.67
CA THR A 80 -18.73 -13.47 -36.86
C THR A 80 -17.38 -14.01 -37.33
N LYS A 81 -17.06 -13.74 -38.59
CA LYS A 81 -15.74 -14.02 -39.20
C LYS A 81 -14.79 -12.82 -39.17
N LEU A 82 -15.07 -11.82 -38.33
CA LEU A 82 -14.26 -10.60 -38.24
C LEU A 82 -12.91 -10.90 -37.59
N GLU A 83 -11.84 -10.29 -38.12
CA GLU A 83 -10.49 -10.36 -37.54
C GLU A 83 -10.23 -9.24 -36.52
N ASN A 84 -10.89 -8.09 -36.69
CA ASN A 84 -10.75 -6.92 -35.82
C ASN A 84 -12.02 -6.06 -35.75
N LEU A 85 -12.07 -5.15 -34.78
CA LEU A 85 -13.18 -4.21 -34.56
C LEU A 85 -12.86 -2.74 -34.92
N ASN A 86 -11.83 -2.48 -35.74
CA ASN A 86 -11.35 -1.13 -36.03
C ASN A 86 -12.40 -0.21 -36.69
N PHE A 87 -13.47 -0.78 -37.25
CA PHE A 87 -14.60 0.01 -37.75
C PHE A 87 -15.39 0.73 -36.64
N LEU A 88 -15.13 0.43 -35.37
CA LEU A 88 -15.69 1.10 -34.18
C LEU A 88 -14.67 2.06 -33.52
N ASP A 89 -13.57 2.41 -34.19
CA ASP A 89 -12.52 3.26 -33.61
C ASP A 89 -13.05 4.60 -33.06
N TRP A 90 -14.11 5.16 -33.63
CA TRP A 90 -14.70 6.44 -33.25
C TRP A 90 -15.79 6.36 -32.17
N LEU A 91 -16.14 5.16 -31.71
CA LEU A 91 -17.20 4.97 -30.73
C LEU A 91 -16.76 5.51 -29.37
N ARG A 92 -17.33 6.65 -28.95
CA ARG A 92 -17.00 7.30 -27.67
C ARG A 92 -17.94 6.96 -26.53
N TYR A 93 -19.22 6.71 -26.84
CA TYR A 93 -20.25 6.63 -25.81
C TYR A 93 -21.18 5.42 -25.96
N ILE A 94 -21.45 4.73 -24.84
CA ILE A 94 -22.49 3.70 -24.77
C ILE A 94 -23.38 3.97 -23.56
N ALA A 95 -24.69 4.01 -23.76
CA ALA A 95 -25.66 4.22 -22.70
C ALA A 95 -26.82 3.23 -22.80
N SER A 96 -26.77 2.17 -21.99
CA SER A 96 -27.83 1.18 -21.86
C SER A 96 -28.66 1.43 -20.59
N LEU A 97 -29.98 1.47 -20.72
CA LEU A 97 -30.90 1.58 -19.57
C LEU A 97 -31.63 0.26 -19.28
N GLU A 98 -31.13 -0.83 -19.87
CA GLU A 98 -31.67 -2.20 -19.73
C GLU A 98 -30.81 -2.98 -18.71
N ASP A 99 -31.34 -4.10 -18.20
CA ASP A 99 -30.66 -4.94 -17.20
C ASP A 99 -29.72 -5.99 -17.85
N ASP A 100 -29.25 -5.71 -19.06
CA ASP A 100 -28.40 -6.59 -19.88
C ASP A 100 -26.92 -6.15 -19.88
N TYR A 101 -26.04 -7.02 -20.40
CA TYR A 101 -24.63 -6.72 -20.61
C TYR A 101 -24.47 -5.58 -21.61
N VAL A 102 -23.57 -4.64 -21.31
CA VAL A 102 -23.42 -3.43 -22.13
C VAL A 102 -22.67 -3.73 -23.44
N ILE A 103 -21.68 -4.62 -23.37
CA ILE A 103 -20.94 -5.13 -24.52
C ILE A 103 -20.82 -6.64 -24.39
N GLU A 104 -21.08 -7.37 -25.47
CA GLU A 104 -20.94 -8.82 -25.56
C GLU A 104 -20.14 -9.20 -26.82
N ILE A 105 -19.06 -9.96 -26.66
CA ILE A 105 -18.22 -10.47 -27.75
C ILE A 105 -18.10 -11.98 -27.58
N LEU A 106 -18.85 -12.73 -28.38
CA LEU A 106 -19.09 -14.16 -28.16
C LEU A 106 -18.75 -15.01 -29.40
N SER A 107 -17.98 -16.08 -29.22
CA SER A 107 -17.82 -17.12 -30.26
C SER A 107 -17.33 -16.62 -31.63
N ASN A 108 -16.42 -15.63 -31.67
CA ASN A 108 -15.82 -15.15 -32.92
C ASN A 108 -14.48 -15.85 -33.14
N GLU A 109 -14.46 -16.87 -34.02
CA GLU A 109 -13.31 -17.76 -34.22
C GLU A 109 -12.06 -17.05 -34.75
N ASN A 110 -12.24 -16.04 -35.61
CA ASN A 110 -11.15 -15.35 -36.29
C ASN A 110 -10.71 -14.05 -35.60
N LEU A 111 -11.35 -13.66 -34.50
CA LEU A 111 -11.15 -12.35 -33.90
C LEU A 111 -9.81 -12.28 -33.17
N VAL A 112 -8.90 -11.46 -33.68
CA VAL A 112 -7.54 -11.26 -33.13
C VAL A 112 -7.48 -10.01 -32.24
N ASN A 113 -8.25 -8.98 -32.58
CA ASN A 113 -8.23 -7.71 -31.85
C ASN A 113 -9.65 -7.14 -31.66
N ALA A 114 -10.00 -6.80 -30.42
CA ALA A 114 -11.31 -6.26 -30.05
C ALA A 114 -11.24 -4.84 -29.44
N ASN A 115 -10.18 -4.09 -29.73
CA ASN A 115 -9.97 -2.75 -29.18
C ASN A 115 -11.01 -1.72 -29.67
N LEU A 116 -11.42 -0.84 -28.76
CA LEU A 116 -12.36 0.27 -28.91
C LEU A 116 -11.65 1.54 -28.37
N PRO A 117 -10.65 2.06 -29.11
CA PRO A 117 -9.67 3.00 -28.57
C PRO A 117 -10.24 4.35 -28.11
N SER A 118 -11.37 4.79 -28.68
CA SER A 118 -12.01 6.06 -28.31
C SER A 118 -13.14 5.93 -27.30
N LEU A 119 -13.41 4.76 -26.73
CA LEU A 119 -14.52 4.60 -25.78
C LEU A 119 -14.22 5.33 -24.47
N GLU A 120 -14.97 6.40 -24.20
CA GLU A 120 -14.72 7.34 -23.10
C GLU A 120 -15.67 7.15 -21.92
N ASN A 121 -16.97 6.90 -22.17
CA ASN A 121 -17.99 6.83 -21.11
C ASN A 121 -19.07 5.77 -21.37
N ILE A 122 -19.37 5.00 -20.32
CA ILE A 122 -20.40 3.96 -20.32
C ILE A 122 -21.40 4.22 -19.18
N ILE A 123 -22.68 4.40 -19.54
CA ILE A 123 -23.78 4.53 -18.58
C ILE A 123 -24.68 3.29 -18.65
N THR A 124 -24.87 2.62 -17.52
CA THR A 124 -25.79 1.48 -17.39
C THR A 124 -26.84 1.74 -16.31
N LYS A 125 -28.01 1.09 -16.41
CA LYS A 125 -29.03 1.12 -15.35
C LYS A 125 -28.50 0.62 -14.00
N GLY A 126 -27.82 -0.52 -14.00
CA GLY A 126 -27.28 -1.16 -12.80
C GLY A 126 -25.86 -1.70 -13.00
N SER A 127 -25.72 -2.91 -13.54
CA SER A 127 -24.41 -3.57 -13.69
C SER A 127 -23.68 -3.13 -14.95
N ARG A 128 -22.50 -2.53 -14.78
CA ARG A 128 -21.54 -2.24 -15.85
C ARG A 128 -20.72 -3.49 -16.17
N THR A 129 -21.27 -4.39 -16.98
CA THR A 129 -20.61 -5.68 -17.25
C THR A 129 -20.43 -5.91 -18.75
N VAL A 130 -19.22 -6.29 -19.13
CA VAL A 130 -18.80 -6.67 -20.49
C VAL A 130 -18.49 -8.16 -20.51
N VAL A 131 -19.03 -8.87 -21.50
CA VAL A 131 -18.81 -10.31 -21.66
C VAL A 131 -17.94 -10.57 -22.88
N VAL A 132 -16.83 -11.27 -22.70
CA VAL A 132 -15.92 -11.68 -23.78
C VAL A 132 -15.62 -13.16 -23.60
N ASN A 133 -16.24 -14.00 -24.43
CA ASN A 133 -16.22 -15.44 -24.23
C ASN A 133 -16.09 -16.22 -25.54
N ASN A 134 -15.32 -17.30 -25.53
CA ASN A 134 -15.15 -18.26 -26.63
C ASN A 134 -14.57 -17.64 -27.93
N ASN A 135 -13.61 -16.72 -27.84
CA ASN A 135 -12.92 -16.12 -28.99
C ASN A 135 -11.46 -16.61 -29.05
N PRO A 136 -11.15 -17.76 -29.67
CA PRO A 136 -9.89 -18.48 -29.47
C PRO A 136 -8.62 -17.75 -29.92
N LEU A 137 -8.70 -16.83 -30.89
CA LEU A 137 -7.55 -16.07 -31.40
C LEU A 137 -7.36 -14.69 -30.73
N LEU A 138 -8.24 -14.33 -29.79
CA LEU A 138 -8.19 -13.04 -29.11
C LEU A 138 -7.20 -13.11 -27.94
N GLU A 139 -5.94 -12.72 -28.17
CA GLU A 139 -4.94 -12.51 -27.12
C GLU A 139 -5.13 -11.10 -26.53
N SER A 140 -5.72 -11.02 -25.33
CA SER A 140 -5.77 -9.78 -24.56
C SER A 140 -5.10 -10.01 -23.22
N ASP A 141 -3.90 -9.45 -23.03
CA ASP A 141 -3.07 -9.68 -21.85
C ASP A 141 -3.74 -9.24 -20.53
N ASP A 142 -4.73 -8.34 -20.57
CA ASP A 142 -5.45 -7.82 -19.39
C ASP A 142 -6.92 -7.41 -19.66
N CYS A 143 -7.52 -7.83 -20.78
CA CYS A 143 -8.85 -7.37 -21.22
C CYS A 143 -9.02 -5.85 -21.31
N MET A 144 -7.94 -5.18 -21.71
CA MET A 144 -7.92 -3.77 -22.08
C MET A 144 -8.53 -3.58 -23.46
N LEU A 145 -9.85 -3.78 -23.59
CA LEU A 145 -10.58 -3.53 -24.83
C LEU A 145 -10.75 -2.04 -25.14
N PHE A 146 -10.51 -1.15 -24.19
CA PHE A 146 -10.61 0.29 -24.35
C PHE A 146 -9.87 0.99 -23.20
N PRO A 147 -9.56 2.29 -23.31
CA PRO A 147 -8.94 3.04 -22.22
C PRO A 147 -9.81 2.97 -20.94
N LEU A 148 -9.25 2.41 -19.87
CA LEU A 148 -9.93 2.33 -18.58
C LEU A 148 -9.96 3.71 -17.91
N SER A 149 -11.03 4.47 -18.15
CA SER A 149 -11.37 5.69 -17.41
C SER A 149 -12.37 5.38 -16.29
N TYR A 150 -12.53 6.28 -15.31
CA TYR A 150 -13.59 6.13 -14.29
C TYR A 150 -14.99 6.04 -14.91
N GLN A 151 -15.18 6.75 -16.02
CA GLN A 151 -16.42 6.83 -16.78
C GLN A 151 -16.69 5.56 -17.60
N ALA A 152 -15.65 4.87 -18.06
CA ALA A 152 -15.73 3.63 -18.83
C ALA A 152 -15.46 2.36 -17.99
N ASN A 153 -15.32 2.46 -16.66
CA ASN A 153 -14.99 1.29 -15.83
C ASN A 153 -16.12 0.24 -15.82
N VAL A 154 -15.79 -1.01 -16.14
CA VAL A 154 -16.71 -2.15 -16.26
C VAL A 154 -16.12 -3.41 -15.61
N ALA A 155 -16.97 -4.33 -15.21
CA ALA A 155 -16.59 -5.71 -14.88
C ALA A 155 -16.51 -6.55 -16.16
N PHE A 156 -15.44 -7.33 -16.34
CA PHE A 156 -15.32 -8.28 -17.46
C PHE A 156 -15.69 -9.69 -17.01
N LEU A 157 -16.41 -10.43 -17.86
CA LEU A 157 -16.76 -11.84 -17.68
C LEU A 157 -16.39 -12.67 -18.92
N GLY A 158 -15.83 -13.86 -18.72
CA GLY A 158 -15.62 -14.87 -19.78
C GLY A 158 -14.23 -15.51 -19.73
N ASP A 159 -13.99 -16.51 -20.57
CA ASP A 159 -12.75 -17.29 -20.61
C ASP A 159 -11.56 -16.55 -21.26
N ASN A 160 -11.84 -15.68 -22.23
CA ASN A 160 -10.88 -14.76 -22.85
C ASN A 160 -10.38 -13.71 -21.85
N CYS A 161 -11.23 -13.38 -20.88
CA CYS A 161 -10.95 -12.46 -19.79
C CYS A 161 -10.90 -13.22 -18.49
N GLY A 162 -9.86 -14.03 -18.29
CA GLY A 162 -9.60 -14.67 -17.01
C GLY A 162 -9.55 -13.64 -15.87
N PRO A 163 -9.76 -14.03 -14.60
CA PRO A 163 -9.59 -13.10 -13.48
C PRO A 163 -8.17 -12.52 -13.54
N GLN A 164 -8.09 -11.19 -13.74
CA GLN A 164 -6.88 -10.37 -14.00
C GLN A 164 -5.56 -11.09 -13.68
N LYS A 165 -4.88 -11.58 -14.72
CA LYS A 165 -3.51 -12.11 -14.60
C LYS A 165 -2.51 -10.97 -14.78
N PHE A 166 -2.20 -10.29 -13.69
CA PHE A 166 -1.07 -9.37 -13.67
C PHE A 166 0.23 -10.15 -13.94
N SER A 167 0.82 -10.00 -15.13
CA SER A 167 2.10 -10.61 -15.49
C SER A 167 3.26 -9.82 -14.84
N PRO A 168 4.06 -10.39 -13.91
CA PRO A 168 5.27 -9.75 -13.44
C PRO A 168 6.41 -10.06 -14.42
N SER A 169 7.01 -9.00 -14.96
CA SER A 169 8.21 -9.09 -15.76
C SER A 169 9.34 -9.75 -14.97
N HIS A 170 9.76 -10.92 -15.45
CA HIS A 170 10.89 -11.69 -14.93
C HIS A 170 12.19 -10.89 -15.04
N HIS A 171 12.78 -10.47 -13.93
CA HIS A 171 14.24 -10.26 -13.82
C HIS A 171 14.77 -10.94 -12.55
N ASN A 172 15.66 -11.91 -12.77
CA ASN A 172 16.45 -12.65 -11.78
C ASN A 172 17.26 -11.70 -10.89
N TYR A 173 17.31 -11.93 -9.56
CA TYR A 173 18.54 -12.05 -8.76
C TYR A 173 18.25 -12.58 -7.32
N LEU A 174 18.87 -13.74 -7.02
CA LEU A 174 19.46 -14.19 -5.74
C LEU A 174 18.61 -14.53 -4.49
N LEU A 175 17.95 -15.70 -4.56
CA LEU A 175 18.17 -16.91 -3.72
C LEU A 175 18.61 -16.79 -2.23
N VAL A 176 17.88 -16.07 -1.38
CA VAL A 176 17.68 -16.46 0.05
C VAL A 176 16.27 -16.08 0.57
N PHE A 177 15.55 -15.18 -0.10
CA PHE A 177 14.20 -14.72 0.27
C PHE A 177 13.05 -15.68 -0.11
N CYS A 178 13.33 -16.79 -0.80
CA CYS A 178 12.31 -17.67 -1.39
C CYS A 178 11.37 -18.37 -0.41
N TRP A 179 11.71 -18.55 0.87
CA TRP A 179 10.87 -19.36 1.74
C TRP A 179 9.63 -18.63 2.30
N PHE A 180 9.66 -17.30 2.39
CA PHE A 180 8.50 -16.50 2.81
C PHE A 180 7.59 -16.07 1.64
N LEU A 181 8.13 -15.95 0.42
CA LEU A 181 7.34 -15.60 -0.77
C LEU A 181 6.56 -16.79 -1.34
N VAL A 182 7.02 -18.03 -1.16
CA VAL A 182 6.38 -19.23 -1.72
C VAL A 182 4.96 -19.48 -1.15
N ILE A 183 4.65 -18.99 0.06
CA ILE A 183 3.29 -19.11 0.61
C ILE A 183 2.31 -18.14 -0.08
N LYS A 184 2.78 -17.04 -0.68
CA LYS A 184 1.93 -16.09 -1.41
C LYS A 184 1.67 -16.50 -2.88
N THR A 185 2.49 -17.40 -3.44
CA THR A 185 2.40 -17.83 -4.85
C THR A 185 1.49 -19.04 -5.08
N PHE A 186 0.94 -19.66 -4.02
CA PHE A 186 -0.11 -20.67 -4.16
C PHE A 186 -1.47 -19.98 -4.01
N TRP A 187 -2.12 -19.67 -5.14
CA TRP A 187 -3.44 -19.07 -5.19
C TRP A 187 -4.50 -20.04 -4.68
N ILE A 188 -4.69 -20.06 -3.36
CA ILE A 188 -5.95 -20.50 -2.77
C ILE A 188 -6.92 -19.33 -2.97
N PRO A 189 -8.11 -19.51 -3.57
CA PRO A 189 -9.09 -18.43 -3.65
C PRO A 189 -9.30 -17.86 -2.24
N SER A 190 -9.05 -16.56 -2.08
CA SER A 190 -9.08 -15.91 -0.78
C SER A 190 -10.49 -15.98 -0.23
N THR A 191 -10.71 -16.86 0.74
CA THR A 191 -11.96 -16.90 1.49
C THR A 191 -12.18 -15.56 2.19
N TYR A 192 -13.44 -15.19 2.45
CA TYR A 192 -13.77 -13.98 3.22
C TYR A 192 -12.91 -13.81 4.49
N TYR A 193 -12.67 -14.92 5.21
CA TYR A 193 -11.82 -14.93 6.40
C TYR A 193 -10.35 -14.59 6.12
N SER A 194 -9.78 -15.05 5.01
CA SER A 194 -8.40 -14.72 4.64
C SER A 194 -8.22 -13.23 4.35
N VAL A 195 -9.19 -12.60 3.70
CA VAL A 195 -9.19 -11.15 3.43
C VAL A 195 -9.31 -10.38 4.75
N LEU A 196 -10.25 -10.79 5.62
CA LEU A 196 -10.43 -10.19 6.95
C LEU A 196 -9.17 -10.30 7.82
N ILE A 197 -8.55 -11.48 7.88
CA ILE A 197 -7.33 -11.71 8.65
C ILE A 197 -6.18 -10.86 8.10
N THR A 198 -5.98 -10.85 6.78
CA THR A 198 -4.93 -10.04 6.14
C THR A 198 -5.10 -8.57 6.48
N ARG A 199 -6.34 -8.09 6.50
CA ARG A 199 -6.68 -6.71 6.85
C ARG A 199 -6.43 -6.35 8.32
N ILE A 200 -6.72 -7.28 9.23
CA ILE A 200 -6.38 -7.11 10.65
C ILE A 200 -4.87 -7.08 10.84
N LEU A 201 -4.14 -7.98 10.17
CA LEU A 201 -2.68 -8.02 10.20
C LEU A 201 -2.05 -6.75 9.62
N SER A 202 -2.60 -6.20 8.54
CA SER A 202 -2.10 -4.94 7.96
C SER A 202 -2.33 -3.76 8.90
N ALA A 203 -3.50 -3.68 9.56
CA ALA A 203 -3.76 -2.65 10.56
C ALA A 203 -2.81 -2.74 11.77
N LEU A 204 -2.57 -3.97 12.26
CA LEU A 204 -1.57 -4.21 13.31
C LEU A 204 -0.17 -3.79 12.86
N GLN A 205 0.23 -4.14 11.64
CA GLN A 205 1.51 -3.74 11.08
C GLN A 205 1.67 -2.21 11.02
N ASP A 206 0.65 -1.49 10.56
CA ASP A 206 0.65 -0.03 10.53
C ASP A 206 0.80 0.57 11.94
N CYS A 207 0.06 0.03 12.92
CA CYS A 207 0.14 0.46 14.32
C CYS A 207 1.55 0.24 14.91
N PHE A 208 2.12 -0.95 14.75
CA PHE A 208 3.47 -1.26 15.26
C PHE A 208 4.55 -0.46 14.55
N ARG A 209 4.38 -0.18 13.25
CA ARG A 209 5.29 0.67 12.49
C ARG A 209 5.32 2.07 13.09
N GLN A 210 4.15 2.72 13.22
CA GLN A 210 4.07 4.06 13.83
C GLN A 210 4.65 4.07 15.25
N LEU A 211 4.33 3.09 16.08
CA LEU A 211 4.89 2.98 17.43
C LEU A 211 6.43 2.95 17.40
N SER A 212 7.02 2.14 16.51
CA SER A 212 8.46 2.00 16.38
C SER A 212 9.17 3.31 16.00
N THR A 213 8.61 4.08 15.06
CA THR A 213 9.20 5.34 14.58
C THR A 213 9.21 6.40 15.67
N TRP A 214 8.08 6.58 16.36
CA TRP A 214 7.92 7.55 17.44
C TRP A 214 8.74 7.19 18.67
N LEU A 215 8.83 5.91 19.02
CA LEU A 215 9.71 5.45 20.11
C LEU A 215 11.19 5.67 19.76
N SER A 216 11.59 5.48 18.51
CA SER A 216 12.96 5.75 18.06
C SER A 216 13.30 7.24 18.18
N LEU A 217 12.37 8.11 17.77
CA LEU A 217 12.50 9.56 17.90
C LEU A 217 12.64 10.01 19.36
N LEU A 218 11.76 9.53 20.23
CA LEU A 218 11.79 9.89 21.65
C LEU A 218 13.00 9.31 22.36
N LEU A 219 13.42 8.09 22.03
CA LEU A 219 14.65 7.51 22.57
C LEU A 219 15.86 8.34 22.19
N ALA A 220 15.96 8.82 20.94
CA ALA A 220 17.03 9.71 20.51
C ALA A 220 17.00 11.06 21.26
N LEU A 221 15.82 11.65 21.42
CA LEU A 221 15.63 12.91 22.14
C LEU A 221 16.01 12.78 23.62
N VAL A 222 15.49 11.77 24.31
CA VAL A 222 15.80 11.50 25.72
C VAL A 222 17.30 11.27 25.92
N ARG A 223 17.94 10.48 25.05
CA ARG A 223 19.40 10.28 25.07
C ARG A 223 20.15 11.59 24.89
N LEU A 224 19.74 12.44 23.95
CA LEU A 224 20.36 13.74 23.73
C LEU A 224 20.24 14.63 24.97
N LEU A 225 19.06 14.71 25.59
CA LEU A 225 18.81 15.52 26.78
C LEU A 225 19.66 15.07 27.97
N ILE A 226 19.74 13.76 28.22
CA ILE A 226 20.53 13.18 29.30
C ILE A 226 22.03 13.44 29.10
N VAL A 227 22.54 13.26 27.87
CA VAL A 227 23.97 13.45 27.58
C VAL A 227 24.35 14.93 27.61
N LYS A 228 23.47 15.83 27.15
CA LYS A 228 23.72 17.28 27.14
C LYS A 228 23.65 17.90 28.54
N ASN A 229 22.76 17.40 29.40
CA ASN A 229 22.48 17.99 30.72
C ASN A 229 22.65 16.97 31.87
N PRO A 230 23.86 16.41 32.09
CA PRO A 230 24.07 15.33 33.07
C PRO A 230 23.86 15.73 34.53
N LEU A 231 23.87 17.04 34.86
CA LEU A 231 23.76 17.56 36.24
C LEU A 231 22.38 18.10 36.58
N ASN A 232 21.43 18.08 35.65
CA ASN A 232 20.09 18.61 35.90
C ASN A 232 19.19 17.52 36.51
N GLN A 233 18.99 17.57 37.83
CA GLN A 233 18.14 16.62 38.55
C GLN A 233 16.70 16.60 38.04
N ASN A 234 16.21 17.71 37.46
CA ASN A 234 14.89 17.76 36.84
C ASN A 234 14.76 16.88 35.59
N LEU A 235 15.85 16.37 35.02
CA LEU A 235 15.82 15.44 33.87
C LEU A 235 16.04 13.98 34.29
N ALA A 236 16.30 13.70 35.57
CA ALA A 236 16.54 12.34 36.07
C ALA A 236 15.30 11.44 35.90
N PHE A 237 14.09 12.02 35.97
CA PHE A 237 12.84 11.27 35.77
C PHE A 237 12.74 10.62 34.38
N LEU A 238 13.39 11.19 33.35
CA LEU A 238 13.36 10.67 31.97
C LEU A 238 14.01 9.29 31.83
N SER A 239 14.87 8.90 32.78
CA SER A 239 15.51 7.58 32.82
C SER A 239 14.75 6.56 33.66
N THR A 240 13.60 6.95 34.23
CA THR A 240 12.81 6.06 35.09
C THR A 240 11.95 5.10 34.28
N ARG A 241 11.72 3.90 34.83
CA ARG A 241 10.85 2.89 34.21
C ARG A 241 9.41 3.39 34.06
N GLY A 242 8.90 4.14 35.04
CA GLY A 242 7.53 4.66 35.02
C GLY A 242 7.30 5.62 33.86
N PHE A 243 8.21 6.58 33.66
CA PHE A 243 8.16 7.49 32.50
C PHE A 243 8.14 6.69 31.19
N ALA A 244 9.06 5.73 31.01
CA ALA A 244 9.13 4.94 29.80
C ALA A 244 7.84 4.16 29.50
N ILE A 245 7.24 3.50 30.51
CA ILE A 245 5.99 2.75 30.34
C ILE A 245 4.84 3.68 29.96
N ILE A 246 4.69 4.81 30.67
CA ILE A 246 3.63 5.80 30.38
C ILE A 246 3.78 6.34 28.95
N THR A 247 4.99 6.69 28.53
CA THR A 247 5.28 7.16 27.17
C THR A 247 4.92 6.11 26.12
N ILE A 248 5.29 4.84 26.33
CA ILE A 248 4.95 3.73 25.41
C ILE A 248 3.44 3.58 25.30
N LEU A 249 2.71 3.59 26.42
CA LEU A 249 1.25 3.45 26.44
C LEU A 249 0.57 4.58 25.69
N ILE A 250 0.98 5.84 25.91
CA ILE A 250 0.41 7.01 25.22
C ILE A 250 0.59 6.89 23.71
N ILE A 251 1.81 6.57 23.25
CA ILE A 251 2.09 6.47 21.81
C ILE A 251 1.32 5.29 21.20
N PHE A 252 1.27 4.16 21.89
CA PHE A 252 0.51 3.01 21.42
C PHE A 252 -0.98 3.33 21.28
N SER A 253 -1.57 4.04 22.24
CA SER A 253 -2.95 4.51 22.13
C SER A 253 -3.17 5.45 20.95
N LEU A 254 -2.26 6.40 20.71
CA LEU A 254 -2.35 7.31 19.56
C LEU A 254 -2.22 6.55 18.22
N SER A 255 -1.27 5.61 18.12
CA SER A 255 -1.10 4.78 16.92
C SER A 255 -2.30 3.87 16.66
N LEU A 256 -2.92 3.32 17.71
CA LEU A 256 -4.15 2.55 17.58
C LEU A 256 -5.30 3.40 17.05
N ILE A 257 -5.47 4.63 17.53
CA ILE A 257 -6.52 5.54 17.05
C ILE A 257 -6.34 5.81 15.55
N ILE A 258 -5.13 6.16 15.11
CA ILE A 258 -4.85 6.47 13.70
C ILE A 258 -5.10 5.22 12.82
N SER A 259 -4.60 4.06 13.23
CA SER A 259 -4.78 2.80 12.51
C SER A 259 -6.25 2.39 12.43
N PHE A 260 -7.00 2.56 13.52
CA PHE A 260 -8.42 2.28 13.56
C PHE A 260 -9.23 3.23 12.68
N SER A 261 -8.90 4.52 12.65
CA SER A 261 -9.49 5.48 11.72
C SER A 261 -9.28 5.04 10.27
N ASN A 262 -8.09 4.59 9.90
CA ASN A 262 -7.82 4.03 8.57
C ASN A 262 -8.66 2.77 8.29
N PHE A 263 -8.78 1.89 9.29
CA PHE A 263 -9.54 0.65 9.16
C PHE A 263 -11.03 0.90 8.90
N ILE A 264 -11.64 1.95 9.45
CA ILE A 264 -13.06 2.26 9.21
C ILE A 264 -13.32 2.87 7.82
N LEU A 265 -12.30 3.46 7.18
CA LEU A 265 -12.44 4.06 5.85
C LEU A 265 -12.63 3.04 4.72
N TYR A 266 -12.39 1.76 4.97
CA TYR A 266 -12.58 0.70 3.98
C TYR A 266 -13.48 -0.40 4.54
N ASN A 267 -14.16 -1.14 3.68
CA ASN A 267 -15.01 -2.28 4.00
C ASN A 267 -14.71 -3.44 3.04
N VAL A 268 -15.19 -4.64 3.40
CA VAL A 268 -15.11 -5.82 2.53
C VAL A 268 -16.55 -6.17 2.12
N PRO A 269 -17.01 -5.76 0.92
CA PRO A 269 -18.31 -6.12 0.39
C PRO A 269 -18.37 -7.62 0.05
N TYR A 270 -19.55 -8.08 -0.38
CA TYR A 270 -19.81 -9.47 -0.73
C TYR A 270 -18.95 -10.03 -1.87
N ASN A 271 -18.30 -9.17 -2.65
CA ASN A 271 -17.32 -9.55 -3.68
C ASN A 271 -15.92 -9.88 -3.12
N TRP A 272 -15.74 -9.84 -1.79
CA TRP A 272 -14.48 -10.12 -1.09
C TRP A 272 -13.30 -9.24 -1.50
N GLN A 273 -13.57 -8.09 -2.13
CA GLN A 273 -12.55 -7.10 -2.49
C GLN A 273 -12.60 -5.93 -1.50
N VAL A 274 -11.44 -5.40 -1.09
CA VAL A 274 -11.45 -4.21 -0.22
C VAL A 274 -11.95 -3.02 -1.02
N ALA A 275 -13.02 -2.39 -0.55
CA ALA A 275 -13.60 -1.18 -1.13
C ALA A 275 -13.65 -0.07 -0.07
N SER A 276 -13.78 1.18 -0.47
CA SER A 276 -14.09 2.27 0.47
C SER A 276 -15.37 1.95 1.26
N SER A 277 -15.46 2.40 2.51
CA SER A 277 -16.70 2.33 3.26
C SER A 277 -17.73 3.33 2.72
N ASP A 278 -19.02 3.10 2.95
CA ASP A 278 -20.07 4.00 2.46
C ASP A 278 -19.86 5.45 2.95
N PHE A 279 -19.37 5.62 4.17
CA PHE A 279 -18.99 6.92 4.72
C PHE A 279 -17.82 7.57 3.96
N ALA A 280 -16.78 6.78 3.65
CA ALA A 280 -15.61 7.26 2.91
C ALA A 280 -15.95 7.57 1.46
N ASP A 281 -16.87 6.83 0.82
CA ASP A 281 -17.34 7.11 -0.54
C ASP A 281 -18.22 8.37 -0.59
N ASP A 282 -19.12 8.56 0.38
CA ASP A 282 -20.00 9.74 0.43
C ASP A 282 -19.21 11.06 0.59
N HIS A 283 -18.07 11.00 1.30
CA HIS A 283 -17.20 12.15 1.55
C HIS A 283 -15.82 12.01 0.88
N ARG A 284 -15.73 11.25 -0.22
CA ARG A 284 -14.48 10.82 -0.86
C ARG A 284 -13.50 11.96 -1.13
N ASN A 285 -13.99 13.06 -1.70
CA ASN A 285 -13.16 14.20 -2.13
C ASN A 285 -12.58 15.02 -0.96
N THR A 286 -13.05 14.79 0.26
CA THR A 286 -12.60 15.52 1.45
C THR A 286 -11.87 14.58 2.41
N VAL A 287 -12.47 13.43 2.75
CA VAL A 287 -11.97 12.54 3.80
C VAL A 287 -10.72 11.78 3.35
N ILE A 288 -10.70 11.24 2.12
CA ILE A 288 -9.55 10.45 1.65
C ILE A 288 -8.30 11.33 1.48
N PRO A 289 -8.35 12.49 0.80
CA PRO A 289 -7.18 13.37 0.67
C PRO A 289 -6.71 13.91 2.02
N ALA A 290 -7.61 14.33 2.90
CA ALA A 290 -7.24 14.84 4.22
C ALA A 290 -6.56 13.75 5.06
N PHE A 291 -7.06 12.53 5.02
CA PHE A 291 -6.46 11.40 5.71
C PHE A 291 -5.06 11.08 5.15
N LEU A 292 -4.94 10.87 3.84
CA LEU A 292 -3.66 10.56 3.18
C LEU A 292 -2.61 11.64 3.42
N PHE A 293 -3.01 12.91 3.37
CA PHE A 293 -2.14 14.04 3.67
C PHE A 293 -1.67 14.02 5.11
N SER A 294 -2.60 13.82 6.06
CA SER A 294 -2.27 13.78 7.50
C SER A 294 -1.33 12.61 7.85
N ASP A 295 -1.57 11.43 7.29
CA ASP A 295 -0.73 10.24 7.48
C ASP A 295 0.66 10.44 6.84
N GLY A 296 0.72 11.04 5.65
CA GLY A 296 1.97 11.43 5.00
C GLY A 296 2.79 12.40 5.85
N LEU A 297 2.17 13.47 6.36
CA LEU A 297 2.84 14.44 7.24
C LEU A 297 3.36 13.80 8.52
N LEU A 298 2.56 12.94 9.17
CA LEU A 298 2.97 12.22 10.38
C LEU A 298 4.18 11.32 10.14
N LYS A 299 4.31 10.72 8.94
CA LYS A 299 5.46 9.89 8.54
C LYS A 299 6.70 10.75 8.20
N MET A 300 6.52 11.95 7.66
CA MET A 300 7.63 12.87 7.35
C MET A 300 8.32 13.42 8.61
N ILE A 301 7.57 13.62 9.70
CA ILE A 301 8.11 14.22 10.94
C ILE A 301 9.27 13.38 11.51
N PRO A 302 9.12 12.07 11.81
CA PRO A 302 10.25 11.23 12.26
C PRO A 302 11.38 11.17 11.23
N ALA A 303 11.05 11.07 9.93
CA ALA A 303 12.03 10.97 8.86
C ALA A 303 12.98 12.19 8.79
N ILE A 304 12.51 13.38 9.17
CA ILE A 304 13.31 14.62 9.17
C ILE A 304 13.96 14.87 10.53
N ILE A 305 13.22 14.70 11.64
CA ILE A 305 13.70 15.07 12.98
C ILE A 305 14.72 14.04 13.50
N LEU A 306 14.53 12.76 13.24
CA LEU A 306 15.42 11.71 13.74
C LEU A 306 16.88 11.85 13.22
N PRO A 307 17.14 12.17 11.95
CA PRO A 307 18.48 12.53 11.46
C PRO A 307 19.11 13.67 12.26
N VAL A 308 18.34 14.75 12.48
CA VAL A 308 18.82 15.95 13.19
C VAL A 308 19.18 15.60 14.64
N LEU A 309 18.30 14.90 15.35
CA LEU A 309 18.55 14.45 16.72
C LEU A 309 19.75 13.51 16.79
N SER A 310 19.88 12.59 15.84
CA SER A 310 21.00 11.64 15.78
C SER A 310 22.34 12.37 15.53
N TYR A 311 22.35 13.34 14.62
CA TYR A 311 23.53 14.19 14.38
C TYR A 311 23.94 14.96 15.63
N LEU A 312 22.98 15.61 16.30
CA LEU A 312 23.23 16.33 17.56
C LEU A 312 23.74 15.40 18.66
N LEU A 313 23.19 14.19 18.76
CA LEU A 313 23.62 13.18 19.73
C LEU A 313 25.05 12.74 19.44
N ILE A 314 25.39 12.45 18.17
CA ILE A 314 26.74 12.09 17.75
C ILE A 314 27.73 13.22 18.07
N LYS A 315 27.38 14.48 17.75
CA LYS A 315 28.21 15.64 18.06
C LYS A 315 28.47 15.76 19.56
N CYS A 316 27.41 15.67 20.37
CA CYS A 316 27.49 15.75 21.82
C CYS A 316 28.34 14.61 22.41
N MET A 317 28.14 13.37 21.94
CA MET A 317 28.95 12.22 22.36
C MET A 317 30.43 12.37 21.98
N LYS A 318 30.74 12.94 20.81
CA LYS A 318 32.12 13.23 20.37
C LYS A 318 32.78 14.30 21.25
N GLU A 319 32.07 15.38 21.56
CA GLU A 319 32.54 16.43 22.46
C GLU A 319 32.78 15.89 23.89
N ALA A 320 31.85 15.10 24.41
CA ALA A 320 31.98 14.45 25.70
C ALA A 320 33.13 13.41 25.74
N ALA A 321 33.44 12.75 24.62
CA ALA A 321 34.61 11.88 24.50
C ALA A 321 35.92 12.69 24.46
N LYS A 322 35.96 13.81 23.72
CA LYS A 322 37.12 14.70 23.65
C LYS A 322 37.45 15.31 25.02
N SER A 323 36.44 15.76 25.76
CA SER A 323 36.61 16.27 27.12
C SER A 323 37.22 15.20 28.05
N ARG A 324 36.72 13.96 27.99
CA ARG A 324 37.24 12.83 28.79
C ARG A 324 38.67 12.40 28.44
N LYS A 325 39.10 12.54 27.18
CA LYS A 325 40.49 12.27 26.77
C LYS A 325 41.51 13.17 27.47
N SER A 326 41.14 14.40 27.80
CA SER A 326 42.02 15.31 28.57
C SER A 326 42.23 14.86 30.03
N LEU A 327 41.39 13.95 30.56
CA LEU A 327 41.48 13.42 31.93
C LEU A 327 42.04 11.99 32.03
N GLY A 328 42.51 11.40 30.91
CA GLY A 328 43.23 10.12 30.88
C GLY A 328 42.43 8.87 31.28
N LYS A 329 41.93 8.08 30.29
CA LYS A 329 41.70 6.61 30.39
C LYS A 329 41.25 5.99 29.06
N ASN A 330 41.93 4.91 28.63
CA ASN A 330 41.77 4.28 27.30
C ASN A 330 40.61 3.25 27.16
N HIS A 331 39.96 2.80 28.25
CA HIS A 331 38.94 1.74 28.17
C HIS A 331 37.51 2.25 27.89
N LYS A 332 37.04 3.31 28.59
CA LYS A 332 35.68 3.86 28.40
C LYS A 332 35.49 4.53 27.04
N ASP A 333 36.56 5.06 26.45
CA ASP A 333 36.53 5.71 25.13
C ASP A 333 36.24 4.72 23.98
N SER A 334 36.72 3.48 24.10
CA SER A 334 36.45 2.40 23.13
C SER A 334 34.97 2.04 23.09
N GLU A 335 34.30 1.97 24.24
CA GLU A 335 32.86 1.68 24.33
C GLU A 335 31.99 2.84 23.83
N ILE A 336 32.36 4.09 24.16
CA ILE A 336 31.68 5.28 23.64
C ILE A 336 31.81 5.35 22.11
N SER A 337 33.00 5.08 21.56
CA SER A 337 33.22 5.05 20.10
C SER A 337 32.37 3.96 19.42
N LYS A 338 32.26 2.77 20.01
CA LYS A 338 31.39 1.70 19.51
C LYS A 338 29.91 2.10 19.55
N SER A 339 29.46 2.73 20.63
CA SER A 339 28.09 3.23 20.76
C SER A 339 27.78 4.33 19.73
N ILE A 340 28.70 5.26 19.48
CA ILE A 340 28.55 6.27 18.41
C ILE A 340 28.43 5.61 17.04
N LYS A 341 29.31 4.63 16.72
CA LYS A 341 29.24 3.89 15.45
C LYS A 341 27.92 3.14 15.29
N MET A 342 27.46 2.46 16.35
CA MET A 342 26.17 1.77 16.39
C MET A 342 25.02 2.72 16.08
N VAL A 343 24.92 3.82 16.83
CA VAL A 343 23.84 4.81 16.67
C VAL A 343 23.88 5.41 15.27
N THR A 344 25.05 5.79 14.77
CA THR A 344 25.19 6.35 13.41
C THR A 344 24.70 5.37 12.34
N LEU A 345 25.09 4.11 12.43
CA LEU A 345 24.72 3.09 11.44
C LEU A 345 23.21 2.80 11.47
N MET A 346 22.62 2.64 12.65
CA MET A 346 21.17 2.43 12.79
C MET A 346 20.37 3.61 12.25
N THR A 347 20.80 4.86 12.51
CA THR A 347 20.14 6.05 11.98
C THR A 347 20.20 6.08 10.45
N VAL A 348 21.36 5.81 9.84
CA VAL A 348 21.50 5.83 8.37
C VAL A 348 20.60 4.78 7.71
N CYS A 349 20.57 3.55 8.23
CA CYS A 349 19.68 2.51 7.70
C CYS A 349 18.19 2.89 7.82
N LEU A 350 17.81 3.50 8.95
CA LEU A 350 16.44 3.95 9.19
C LEU A 350 16.04 5.13 8.28
N MET A 351 16.96 6.05 7.99
CA MET A 351 16.71 7.13 7.02
C MET A 351 16.46 6.61 5.62
N ILE A 352 17.24 5.63 5.17
CA ILE A 352 17.08 5.01 3.86
C ILE A 352 15.75 4.26 3.78
N ALA A 353 15.33 3.61 4.86
CA ALA A 353 14.10 2.84 4.89
C ALA A 353 12.83 3.70 5.02
N GLU A 354 12.83 4.73 5.88
CA GLU A 354 11.63 5.52 6.17
C GLU A 354 11.57 6.87 5.44
N GLY A 355 12.70 7.39 4.96
CA GLY A 355 12.69 8.65 4.20
C GLY A 355 11.76 8.61 2.97
N PRO A 356 11.88 7.60 2.09
CA PRO A 356 11.09 7.55 0.87
C PRO A 356 9.58 7.39 1.11
N ILE A 357 9.16 6.68 2.16
CA ILE A 357 7.73 6.37 2.37
C ILE A 357 6.89 7.61 2.64
N GLY A 358 7.41 8.56 3.43
CA GLY A 358 6.71 9.82 3.71
C GLY A 358 6.58 10.70 2.46
N ILE A 359 7.63 10.75 1.63
CA ILE A 359 7.65 11.53 0.38
C ILE A 359 6.63 10.95 -0.61
N VAL A 360 6.61 9.62 -0.77
CA VAL A 360 5.67 8.94 -1.68
C VAL A 360 4.22 9.21 -1.27
N HIS A 361 3.88 9.11 0.02
CA HIS A 361 2.52 9.40 0.51
C HIS A 361 2.11 10.87 0.27
N ALA A 362 3.04 11.81 0.40
CA ALA A 362 2.79 13.21 0.11
C ALA A 362 2.52 13.45 -1.39
N ILE A 363 3.31 12.84 -2.28
CA ILE A 363 3.12 12.94 -3.74
C ILE A 363 1.80 12.31 -4.17
N VAL A 364 1.50 11.10 -3.68
CA VAL A 364 0.30 10.33 -4.02
C VAL A 364 -0.98 11.08 -3.65
N THR A 365 -0.97 11.89 -2.57
CA THR A 365 -2.11 12.73 -2.21
C THR A 365 -2.53 13.67 -3.34
N PHE A 366 -1.60 14.23 -4.13
CA PHE A 366 -1.93 15.12 -5.25
C PHE A 366 -2.53 14.39 -6.46
N TYR A 367 -2.34 13.07 -6.52
CA TYR A 367 -2.73 12.24 -7.65
C TYR A 367 -3.69 11.10 -7.24
N TYR A 368 -4.37 11.24 -6.10
CA TYR A 368 -5.19 10.17 -5.51
C TYR A 368 -6.39 9.77 -6.39
N ASP A 369 -6.82 10.64 -7.31
CA ASP A 369 -7.93 10.39 -8.25
C ASP A 369 -7.52 9.62 -9.51
N TYR A 370 -6.21 9.44 -9.76
CA TYR A 370 -5.72 8.75 -10.95
C TYR A 370 -5.51 7.26 -10.66
N ALA A 371 -6.40 6.41 -11.19
CA ALA A 371 -6.33 4.94 -11.00
C ALA A 371 -5.01 4.32 -11.48
N PHE A 372 -4.40 4.86 -12.56
CA PHE A 372 -3.07 4.45 -13.03
C PHE A 372 -1.96 4.66 -11.98
N ILE A 373 -2.08 5.72 -11.18
CA ILE A 373 -1.14 6.04 -10.11
C ILE A 373 -1.43 5.16 -8.87
N ALA A 374 -2.66 4.66 -8.71
CA ALA A 374 -3.02 3.78 -7.60
C ALA A 374 -2.29 2.42 -7.63
N ASP A 375 -2.24 1.73 -8.78
CA ASP A 375 -1.49 0.45 -8.88
C ASP A 375 0.02 0.66 -8.70
N THR A 376 0.56 1.72 -9.32
CA THR A 376 1.97 2.09 -9.17
C THR A 376 2.30 2.43 -7.72
N ARG A 377 1.40 3.14 -7.02
CA ARG A 377 1.51 3.44 -5.59
C ARG A 377 1.55 2.16 -4.76
N ASP A 378 0.62 1.24 -4.97
CA ASP A 378 0.53 0.03 -4.14
C ASP A 378 1.77 -0.85 -4.27
N ARG A 379 2.33 -0.95 -5.48
CA ARG A 379 3.62 -1.62 -5.74
C ARG A 379 4.77 -0.93 -5.04
N LEU A 380 4.84 0.40 -5.13
CA LEU A 380 5.90 1.18 -4.51
C LEU A 380 5.82 1.10 -2.98
N ASP A 381 4.61 1.13 -2.42
CA ASP A 381 4.38 0.96 -0.99
C ASP A 381 4.87 -0.41 -0.52
N GLN A 382 4.55 -1.49 -1.25
CA GLN A 382 5.07 -2.84 -0.94
C GLN A 382 6.61 -2.89 -0.91
N ILE A 383 7.28 -2.32 -1.91
CA ILE A 383 8.75 -2.28 -1.96
C ILE A 383 9.33 -1.52 -0.76
N LEU A 384 8.71 -0.39 -0.39
CA LEU A 384 9.15 0.42 0.75
C LEU A 384 8.89 -0.28 2.09
N MET A 385 7.80 -1.06 2.20
CA MET A 385 7.56 -1.90 3.38
C MET A 385 8.64 -2.98 3.54
N ASP A 386 9.04 -3.63 2.45
CA ASP A 386 10.10 -4.64 2.49
C ASP A 386 11.43 -4.04 2.95
N LEU A 387 11.73 -2.81 2.53
CA LEU A 387 12.91 -2.07 2.98
C LEU A 387 12.88 -1.77 4.50
N ILE A 388 11.70 -1.45 5.04
CA ILE A 388 11.50 -1.24 6.49
C ILE A 388 11.72 -2.54 7.26
N VAL A 389 11.19 -3.66 6.77
CA VAL A 389 11.42 -4.99 7.38
C VAL A 389 12.91 -5.33 7.37
N LEU A 390 13.59 -5.08 6.25
CA LEU A 390 15.04 -5.28 6.15
C LEU A 390 15.80 -4.41 7.17
N ASN A 391 15.40 -3.15 7.35
CA ASN A 391 16.00 -2.26 8.34
C ASN A 391 15.82 -2.78 9.78
N ALA A 392 14.69 -3.37 10.12
CA ALA A 392 14.48 -3.98 11.43
C ALA A 392 15.44 -5.16 11.68
N ILE A 393 15.63 -6.03 10.66
CA ILE A 393 16.58 -7.14 10.71
C ILE A 393 18.01 -6.62 10.89
N VAL A 394 18.42 -5.65 10.06
CA VAL A 394 19.75 -5.03 10.13
C VAL A 394 19.98 -4.37 11.49
N SER A 395 18.99 -3.68 12.04
CA SER A 395 19.06 -3.06 13.37
C SER A 395 19.31 -4.09 14.49
N CYS A 396 18.68 -5.26 14.41
CA CYS A 396 18.93 -6.36 15.35
C CYS A 396 20.38 -6.86 15.24
N ILE A 397 20.86 -7.09 14.01
CA ILE A 397 22.24 -7.52 13.73
C ILE A 397 23.25 -6.50 14.24
N ILE A 398 23.01 -5.20 14.04
CA ILE A 398 23.87 -4.12 14.52
C ILE A 398 23.93 -4.12 16.06
N CYS A 399 22.77 -4.23 16.73
CA CYS A 399 22.70 -4.33 18.18
C CYS A 399 23.54 -5.50 18.73
N LEU A 400 23.38 -6.68 18.14
CA LEU A 400 24.13 -7.88 18.53
C LEU A 400 25.61 -7.81 18.16
N SER A 401 25.99 -7.10 17.10
CA SER A 401 27.39 -7.03 16.67
C SER A 401 28.19 -6.02 17.47
N VAL A 402 27.62 -4.85 17.76
CA VAL A 402 28.37 -3.70 18.26
C VAL A 402 28.26 -3.53 19.78
N ASN A 403 27.15 -3.91 20.41
CA ASN A 403 26.93 -3.71 21.84
C ASN A 403 27.33 -4.95 22.68
N SER A 404 28.41 -4.81 23.45
CA SER A 404 28.92 -5.87 24.32
C SER A 404 27.91 -6.33 25.37
N GLN A 405 27.13 -5.41 25.95
CA GLN A 405 26.14 -5.73 26.98
C GLN A 405 24.98 -6.55 26.40
N TYR A 406 24.52 -6.21 25.19
CA TYR A 406 23.48 -6.96 24.50
C TYR A 406 23.92 -8.39 24.16
N ARG A 407 25.16 -8.57 23.67
CA ARG A 407 25.72 -9.90 23.40
C ARG A 407 25.78 -10.77 24.64
N ASP A 408 26.18 -10.20 25.78
CA ASP A 408 26.31 -10.95 27.02
C ASP A 408 24.96 -11.43 27.54
N VAL A 409 23.92 -10.60 27.45
CA VAL A 409 22.55 -11.00 27.79
C VAL A 409 22.03 -12.05 26.81
N ALA A 410 22.16 -11.83 25.51
CA ALA A 410 21.72 -12.79 24.50
C ALA A 410 22.40 -14.15 24.66
N ARG A 411 23.71 -14.17 24.93
CA ARG A 411 24.46 -15.41 25.17
C ARG A 411 24.01 -16.11 26.46
N LYS A 412 23.67 -15.38 27.52
CA LYS A 412 23.11 -15.98 28.74
C LYS A 412 21.73 -16.58 28.53
N THR A 413 20.87 -15.90 27.76
CA THR A 413 19.49 -16.32 27.53
C THR A 413 19.38 -17.48 26.53
N PHE A 414 20.13 -17.42 25.42
CA PHE A 414 20.02 -18.40 24.32
C PHE A 414 21.12 -19.46 24.31
N CYS A 415 22.26 -19.19 24.98
CA CYS A 415 23.38 -20.14 25.12
C CYS A 415 23.52 -20.56 26.58
N GLY A 416 22.62 -21.41 27.06
CA GLY A 416 22.61 -21.95 28.43
C GLY A 416 23.86 -22.75 28.87
N ARG A 417 24.93 -22.80 28.04
CA ARG A 417 26.17 -23.55 28.31
C ARG A 417 27.47 -22.86 27.89
N CYS A 418 27.50 -21.54 27.65
CA CYS A 418 28.78 -20.85 27.53
C CYS A 418 29.41 -20.64 28.92
N ARG A 419 30.04 -21.71 29.43
CA ARG A 419 30.89 -21.72 30.63
C ARG A 419 31.89 -20.56 30.55
N LYS A 420 31.94 -19.72 31.58
CA LYS A 420 33.03 -18.74 31.77
C LYS A 420 34.35 -19.52 31.64
N LYS A 421 35.22 -19.12 30.70
CA LYS A 421 36.64 -19.42 30.81
C LYS A 421 37.11 -18.59 32.01
N ASN A 422 37.22 -19.24 33.17
CA ASN A 422 37.91 -18.65 34.30
C ASN A 422 39.34 -18.39 33.85
N ASN A 423 39.77 -17.13 33.86
CA ASN A 423 41.20 -16.86 34.04
C ASN A 423 41.51 -17.28 35.47
N GLU A 424 41.97 -18.52 35.64
CA GLU A 424 42.76 -18.90 36.81
C GLU A 424 44.02 -18.05 36.78
N ILE A 425 43.98 -16.92 37.49
CA ILE A 425 45.19 -16.31 38.01
C ILE A 425 45.67 -17.26 39.09
N GLY A 426 46.86 -17.82 38.88
CA GLY A 426 47.44 -18.89 39.66
C GLY A 426 47.44 -18.62 41.16
N ILE A 427 47.09 -19.68 41.90
CA ILE A 427 47.28 -19.78 43.34
C ILE A 427 48.79 -19.77 43.61
N ALA A 428 49.30 -18.68 44.17
CA ALA A 428 50.50 -18.72 44.99
C ALA A 428 50.07 -18.85 46.46
N ARG A 429 50.42 -20.00 47.03
CA ARG A 429 50.14 -20.45 48.39
C ARG A 429 51.13 -19.77 49.35
N SER A 430 50.66 -19.03 50.36
CA SER A 430 51.43 -18.83 51.59
C SER A 430 50.55 -19.03 52.81
N ARG A 431 50.99 -19.96 53.66
CA ARG A 431 50.44 -20.31 54.97
C ARG A 431 50.52 -19.10 55.92
N GLY A 432 49.59 -19.04 56.88
CA GLY A 432 49.92 -18.51 58.20
C GLY A 432 48.87 -17.63 58.88
N ILE A 433 48.30 -18.19 59.94
CA ILE A 433 47.95 -17.56 61.22
C ILE A 433 46.52 -16.97 61.36
N SER A 434 45.81 -17.62 62.27
CA SER A 434 44.53 -17.33 62.92
C SER A 434 44.53 -16.07 63.79
N VAL A 435 43.45 -15.29 63.82
CA VAL A 435 42.86 -14.70 65.05
C VAL A 435 41.34 -14.53 64.88
N SER A 436 40.64 -14.74 65.99
CA SER A 436 39.22 -14.89 66.26
C SER A 436 38.37 -13.60 66.29
N SER A 437 37.05 -13.83 66.16
CA SER A 437 35.93 -13.28 66.96
C SER A 437 35.59 -11.77 66.95
N VAL A 438 34.33 -11.48 66.57
CA VAL A 438 33.25 -10.77 67.34
C VAL A 438 32.41 -9.86 66.40
N PRO A 439 31.07 -9.94 66.44
CA PRO A 439 30.13 -9.15 65.63
C PRO A 439 29.67 -7.85 66.32
N ARG A 440 29.21 -6.85 65.54
CA ARG A 440 28.47 -5.66 66.03
C ARG A 440 27.51 -5.20 64.89
N VAL A 441 26.22 -5.55 64.91
CA VAL A 441 25.08 -4.98 65.67
C VAL A 441 24.63 -3.59 65.17
N THR A 442 23.48 -3.61 64.46
CA THR A 442 22.32 -2.66 64.39
C THR A 442 22.58 -1.17 64.09
N ALA A 443 21.72 -0.38 63.45
CA ALA A 443 20.25 -0.30 63.37
C ALA A 443 19.87 0.46 62.06
N SER A 444 18.79 0.13 61.34
CA SER A 444 17.41 0.68 61.50
C SER A 444 17.37 2.21 61.36
N ASN A 445 16.47 2.88 60.65
CA ASN A 445 15.17 2.57 60.08
C ASN A 445 14.68 3.81 59.30
N ALA A 446 13.48 3.69 58.71
CA ALA A 446 12.50 4.73 58.33
C ALA A 446 12.46 5.04 56.82
N ALA A 447 11.49 4.50 56.07
CA ALA A 447 10.02 4.70 56.08
C ALA A 447 9.64 5.67 54.94
N ILE A 448 9.01 5.15 53.89
CA ILE A 448 7.56 5.26 53.60
C ILE A 448 7.15 6.67 53.16
N ALA A 449 6.92 6.81 51.85
CA ALA A 449 5.64 7.20 51.26
C ALA A 449 5.72 6.96 49.74
#